data_AF-A0A559UDB7-F1
#
_entry.id   AF-A0A559UDB7-F1
#
_cell.length_a   1.000
_cell.length_b   1.000
_cell.length_c   1.000
_cell.angle_alpha   90.00
_cell.angle_beta   90.00
_cell.angle_gamma   90.00
#
_symmetry.space_group_name_H-M   'P 1'
#
loop_
_entity.id
_entity.type
_entity.pdbx_description
1 polymer ?
#
loop_
_entity_poly.entity_id
_entity_poly.type
_entity_poly.pdbx_seq_one_letter_code
_entity_poly.pdbx_strand_id
1 'polypeptide(L)' 'MPDLAIVDRAARSLGAVGAVEDSDRAIVVEGLDGPPRYYLQHGFGYQCHAREHPHLYRQHGRARIGWEAEIGTGPA' A
#
# COMPACT_ATOMS: atom_id res chain seq x y z
N MET A 1 -11.17 10.72 1.50
CA MET A 1 -10.60 10.01 0.35
C MET A 1 -10.07 11.05 -0.62
N PRO A 2 -8.79 11.02 -1.01
CA PRO A 2 -8.20 12.02 -1.89
C PRO A 2 -8.68 11.85 -3.35
N ASP A 3 -8.58 12.91 -4.15
CA ASP A 3 -8.82 12.83 -5.59
C ASP A 3 -7.72 11.99 -6.26
N LEU A 4 -8.10 10.87 -6.86
CA LEU A 4 -7.16 9.93 -7.49
C LEU A 4 -6.37 10.53 -8.65
N ALA A 5 -6.92 11.49 -9.40
CA ALA A 5 -6.17 12.12 -10.49
C ALA A 5 -5.04 13.00 -9.97
N ILE A 6 -5.25 13.64 -8.82
CA ILE A 6 -4.23 14.45 -8.14
C ILE A 6 -3.17 13.53 -7.52
N VAL A 7 -3.60 12.47 -6.85
CA VAL A 7 -2.70 11.48 -6.25
C VAL A 7 -1.85 10.79 -7.31
N ASP A 8 -2.45 10.38 -8.44
CA ASP A 8 -1.72 9.73 -9.53
C ASP A 8 -0.63 10.65 -10.08
N ARG A 9 -0.95 11.93 -10.36
CA ARG A 9 0.05 12.90 -10.80
C ARG A 9 1.18 13.07 -9.79
N ALA A 10 0.86 13.18 -8.50
CA ALA A 10 1.85 13.31 -7.45
C ALA A 10 2.73 12.05 -7.34
N ALA A 11 2.13 10.86 -7.37
CA ALA A 11 2.84 9.59 -7.33
C ALA A 11 3.78 9.44 -8.55
N ARG A 12 3.31 9.79 -9.76
CA ARG A 12 4.14 9.82 -10.98
C ARG A 12 5.32 10.77 -10.86
N SER A 13 5.13 11.95 -10.27
CA SER A 13 6.22 12.91 -10.05
C SER A 13 7.30 12.39 -9.10
N LEU A 14 6.95 11.43 -8.24
CA LEU A 14 7.84 10.77 -7.29
C LEU A 14 8.48 9.49 -7.85
N GLY A 15 8.15 9.11 -9.08
CA GLY A 15 8.69 7.90 -9.73
C GLY A 15 7.81 6.66 -9.65
N ALA A 16 6.54 6.80 -9.25
CA ALA A 16 5.62 5.65 -9.25
C ALA A 16 5.47 5.09 -10.66
N VAL A 17 5.42 3.77 -10.73
CA VAL A 17 5.04 3.04 -11.94
C VAL A 17 3.63 2.51 -11.76
N GLY A 18 2.91 2.26 -12.85
CA GLY A 18 1.53 1.73 -12.77
C GLY A 18 0.47 2.76 -12.34
N ALA A 19 -0.77 2.28 -12.22
CA ALA A 19 -1.91 3.08 -11.81
C ALA A 19 -2.03 3.12 -10.29
N VAL A 20 -2.43 4.27 -9.75
CA VAL A 20 -2.83 4.36 -8.34
C VAL A 20 -4.22 3.76 -8.17
N GLU A 21 -4.35 2.84 -7.22
CA GLU A 21 -5.62 2.22 -6.84
C GLU A 21 -6.09 2.74 -5.48
N ASP A 22 -7.41 2.87 -5.31
CA ASP A 22 -8.02 3.08 -3.99
C ASP A 22 -8.61 1.76 -3.48
N SER A 23 -8.35 1.47 -2.20
CA SER A 23 -8.87 0.30 -1.49
C SER A 23 -9.92 0.67 -0.44
N ASP A 24 -10.51 1.86 -0.54
CA ASP A 24 -11.40 2.52 0.43
C ASP A 24 -10.72 2.92 1.77
N ARG A 25 -9.55 2.34 2.06
CA ARG A 25 -8.78 2.57 3.29
C ARG A 25 -7.38 3.13 3.05
N ALA A 26 -6.84 2.94 1.87
CA ALA A 26 -5.50 3.37 1.49
C ALA A 26 -5.39 3.48 -0.04
N ILE A 27 -4.52 4.39 -0.49
CA ILE A 27 -4.03 4.37 -1.87
C ILE A 27 -2.90 3.34 -1.99
N VAL A 28 -2.92 2.60 -3.09
CA VAL A 28 -1.89 1.61 -3.43
C VAL A 28 -1.11 2.12 -4.62
N VAL A 29 0.20 2.18 -4.48
CA VAL A 29 1.17 2.63 -5.49
C VAL A 29 2.15 1.50 -5.82
N GLU A 30 2.83 1.60 -6.95
CA GLU A 30 3.87 0.66 -7.38
C GLU A 30 5.16 1.44 -7.71
N GLY A 31 6.32 0.86 -7.43
CA GLY A 31 7.63 1.47 -7.68
C GLY A 31 8.05 2.58 -6.72
N LEU A 32 7.34 2.80 -5.60
CA LEU A 32 7.72 3.78 -4.57
C LEU A 32 8.19 3.12 -3.28
N ASP A 33 9.40 3.46 -2.85
CA ASP A 33 9.97 3.05 -1.57
C ASP A 33 9.49 3.92 -0.39
N GLY A 34 10.11 3.78 0.79
CA GLY A 34 9.70 4.43 2.05
C GLY A 34 9.47 5.95 1.95
N PRO A 35 10.50 6.78 1.70
CA PRO A 35 10.36 8.24 1.77
C PRO A 35 9.30 8.82 0.82
N PRO A 36 9.22 8.43 -0.47
CA PRO A 36 8.17 8.91 -1.37
C PRO A 36 6.75 8.52 -0.93
N ARG A 37 6.56 7.32 -0.37
CA ARG A 37 5.25 6.90 0.17
C ARG A 37 4.85 7.71 1.39
N TYR A 38 5.79 8.00 2.30
CA TYR A 38 5.54 8.86 3.44
C TYR A 38 5.12 10.27 3.01
N TYR A 39 5.75 10.82 1.96
CA TYR A 39 5.34 12.10 1.40
C TYR A 39 3.87 12.09 0.95
N LEU A 40 3.46 11.07 0.19
CA LEU A 40 2.06 10.93 -0.24
C LEU A 40 1.11 10.78 0.96
N GLN A 41 1.50 9.95 1.95
CA GLN A 41 0.66 9.73 3.13
C GLN A 41 0.41 11.01 3.91
N HIS A 42 1.46 11.77 4.21
CA HIS A 42 1.35 13.01 4.96
C HIS A 42 0.75 14.15 4.11
N GLY A 43 1.06 14.20 2.81
CA GLY A 43 0.56 15.23 1.91
C GLY A 43 -0.95 15.17 1.69
N PHE A 44 -1.52 13.96 1.63
CA PHE A 44 -2.96 13.76 1.44
C PHE A 44 -3.72 13.39 2.72
N GLY A 45 -3.02 13.22 3.85
CA GLY A 45 -3.62 12.78 5.11
C GLY A 45 -4.33 11.42 4.98
N TYR A 46 -3.78 10.53 4.15
CA TYR A 46 -4.41 9.27 3.78
C TYR A 46 -3.38 8.14 3.69
N GLN A 47 -3.74 6.90 4.03
CA GLN A 47 -2.79 5.80 4.06
C GLN A 47 -2.24 5.51 2.65
N CYS A 48 -0.94 5.24 2.54
CA CYS A 48 -0.27 4.90 1.28
C CYS A 48 0.57 3.62 1.41
N HIS A 49 0.34 2.68 0.51
CA HIS A 49 0.97 1.36 0.51
C HIS A 49 1.64 1.05 -0.84
N ALA A 50 2.78 0.36 -0.80
CA ALA A 50 3.43 -0.15 -2.01
C ALA A 50 2.86 -1.53 -2.33
N ARG A 51 2.60 -1.84 -3.59
CA ARG A 51 2.13 -3.16 -4.04
C ARG A 51 3.18 -4.25 -3.74
N GLU A 52 4.46 -3.87 -3.75
CA GLU A 52 5.62 -4.69 -3.40
C GLU A 52 5.72 -4.98 -1.89
N HIS A 53 5.04 -4.18 -1.07
CA HIS A 53 5.02 -4.28 0.39
C HIS A 53 3.58 -4.25 0.93
N PRO A 54 2.78 -5.29 0.63
CA PRO A 54 1.37 -5.32 1.02
C PRO A 54 1.23 -5.36 2.54
N HIS A 55 0.29 -4.57 3.06
CA HIS A 55 -0.09 -4.62 4.47
C HIS A 55 -1.03 -5.81 4.72
N LEU A 56 -0.46 -6.95 5.08
CA LEU A 56 -1.20 -8.13 5.48
C LEU A 56 -1.77 -7.95 6.91
N TYR A 57 -2.96 -8.49 7.18
CA TYR A 57 -3.66 -8.33 8.46
C TYR A 57 -2.84 -8.89 9.64
N ARG A 58 -2.50 -8.05 10.62
CA ARG A 58 -1.58 -8.36 11.75
C ARG A 58 -0.14 -8.70 11.33
N GLN A 59 0.23 -8.33 10.10
CA GLN A 59 1.51 -8.70 9.49
C GLN A 59 2.22 -7.48 8.91
N HIS A 60 2.36 -6.44 9.74
CA HIS A 60 2.89 -5.16 9.30
C HIS A 60 4.37 -5.26 8.88
N GLY A 61 4.65 -4.97 7.60
CA GLY A 61 6.01 -4.66 7.12
C GLY A 61 7.04 -5.77 7.22
N ARG A 62 6.63 -7.05 7.26
CA ARG A 62 7.56 -8.19 7.21
C ARG A 62 7.40 -8.98 5.92
N ALA A 63 8.50 -9.60 5.47
CA ALA A 63 8.50 -10.51 4.34
C ALA A 63 7.47 -11.63 4.53
N ARG A 64 7.03 -12.27 3.42
CA ARG A 64 6.08 -13.39 3.46
C ARG A 64 6.63 -14.64 4.19
N ILE A 65 7.93 -14.68 4.43
CA ILE A 65 8.62 -15.75 5.17
C ILE A 65 8.55 -15.48 6.68
N GLY A 66 8.24 -16.52 7.47
CA GLY A 66 8.10 -16.41 8.93
C GLY A 66 6.66 -16.26 9.44
N TRP A 67 5.67 -16.32 8.55
CA TRP A 67 4.27 -16.50 8.93
C TRP A 67 3.96 -18.00 8.96
N GLU A 68 3.83 -18.57 10.15
CA GLU A 68 3.17 -19.88 10.30
C GLU A 68 1.70 -19.67 9.91
N ALA A 69 1.31 -20.19 8.76
CA ALA A 69 -0.09 -20.23 8.39
C ALA A 69 -0.77 -21.24 9.31
N GLU A 70 -1.47 -20.77 10.34
CA GLU A 70 -2.55 -21.57 10.91
C GLU A 70 -3.66 -21.61 9.86
N ILE A 71 -3.58 -22.58 8.96
CA ILE A 71 -4.73 -22.99 8.14
C ILE A 71 -5.73 -23.55 9.14
N GLY A 72 -6.65 -22.71 9.59
CA GLY A 72 -7.83 -23.13 10.33
C GLY A 72 -8.72 -23.96 9.42
N THR A 73 -8.45 -25.26 9.33
CA THR A 73 -9.41 -26.26 8.89
C THR A 73 -10.52 -26.29 9.93
N GLY A 74 -11.58 -25.52 9.72
CA GLY A 74 -12.83 -25.70 10.47
C GLY A 74 -13.47 -27.03 10.05
N PRO A 75 -14.04 -27.82 10.99
CA PRO A 75 -14.59 -29.13 10.66
C PRO A 75 -15.90 -29.02 9.86
N ALA A 76 -16.16 -30.05 9.06
CA ALA A 76 -17.38 -30.28 8.29
C ALA A 76 -18.63 -30.48 9.18
#